data_AF-A0AAV2TFB7-F1
#
_entry.id   AF-A0AAV2TFB7-F1
#
_cell.length_a   1.000
_cell.length_b   1.000
_cell.length_c   1.000
_cell.angle_alpha   90.00
_cell.angle_beta   90.00
_cell.angle_gamma   90.00
#
_symmetry.space_group_name_H-M   'P 1'
#
loop_
_entity.id
_entity.type
_entity.pdbx_description
1 polymer ?
#
loop_
_entity_poly.entity_id
_entity_poly.type
_entity_poly.pdbx_seq_one_letter_code
_entity_poly.pdbx_strand_id
1 'polypeptide(L)'
;MVTRRLPSALGTTARAHADQSSESAASKESKRIRDPAVLLRIVRCKLEPLDIENAMYTRFMRKLGITGNLNSRTGMNPRIVANRSRSIVEKRLVDGKKEFVKTLRAEQKCHIARGELEEMKKDLVDLTEYFGATYEDYMALLEETKILTKEIESTRYLLDKKMSPLLREEYIQTGAYNAFVAFHRQYLQHLDTSLCTMQVQNVEFRSLCKKLMRSVNDRKSIGVVNPISFMELQLLCEGGLAEVQKLTKQCSRRKMFLRKCQRNLTTAQDQLDVVLRDQTRFEGEIKQRTNRNISVIAEICRTNHQVLPIRKDNKRIRLTKATHLVPGVEDHVNTILRDKALSVELAVAQRKLHLSKLAFDQHRKLWNRAQRMMH
;
A
#
# COMPACT_ATOMS: atom_id res chain seq x y z
N MET A 1 70.24 -26.39 -38.06
CA MET A 1 70.09 -27.15 -39.31
C MET A 1 69.26 -26.33 -40.30
N VAL A 2 69.71 -26.23 -41.56
CA VAL A 2 68.90 -26.09 -42.80
C VAL A 2 67.77 -25.02 -42.77
N THR A 3 67.98 -23.75 -43.14
CA THR A 3 67.92 -23.17 -44.53
C THR A 3 66.69 -23.61 -45.35
N ARG A 4 65.88 -22.83 -46.07
CA ARG A 4 65.95 -21.52 -46.76
C ARG A 4 64.45 -21.08 -46.99
N ARG A 5 64.00 -20.09 -47.78
CA ARG A 5 64.53 -19.17 -48.81
C ARG A 5 63.61 -17.92 -48.88
N LEU A 6 64.12 -16.80 -49.38
CA LEU A 6 63.35 -15.68 -49.99
C LEU A 6 63.40 -15.84 -51.54
N PRO A 7 62.56 -15.18 -52.38
CA PRO A 7 62.86 -13.79 -52.77
C PRO A 7 61.65 -12.87 -53.12
N SER A 8 61.98 -11.57 -53.14
CA SER A 8 61.24 -10.45 -53.72
C SER A 8 61.30 -10.38 -55.26
N ALA A 9 60.34 -9.74 -55.91
CA ALA A 9 60.53 -9.11 -57.22
C ALA A 9 59.60 -7.88 -57.41
N LEU A 10 60.18 -6.78 -57.87
CA LEU A 10 59.49 -5.60 -58.44
C LEU A 10 59.20 -5.84 -59.93
N GLY A 11 58.18 -5.18 -60.48
CA GLY A 11 57.86 -5.27 -61.92
C GLY A 11 56.88 -4.20 -62.39
N THR A 12 57.40 -3.06 -62.86
CA THR A 12 56.62 -1.95 -63.45
C THR A 12 56.80 -1.85 -64.96
N THR A 13 55.74 -2.11 -65.73
CA THR A 13 55.47 -1.62 -67.11
C THR A 13 53.95 -1.80 -67.34
N ALA A 14 53.08 -0.82 -67.58
CA ALA A 14 53.10 0.45 -68.32
C ALA A 14 52.86 0.32 -69.85
N ARG A 15 51.73 0.91 -70.30
CA ARG A 15 51.36 1.37 -71.67
C ARG A 15 51.13 0.35 -72.80
N ALA A 16 49.85 0.11 -73.10
CA ALA A 16 49.22 0.41 -74.41
C ALA A 16 47.68 0.36 -74.27
N HIS A 17 46.93 0.91 -75.24
CA HIS A 17 45.44 0.95 -75.30
C HIS A 17 44.71 1.86 -74.30
N ALA A 18 44.89 3.18 -74.41
CA ALA A 18 44.09 4.18 -73.66
C ALA A 18 43.13 5.03 -74.54
N ASP A 19 43.30 5.05 -75.87
CA ASP A 19 42.75 6.13 -76.72
C ASP A 19 41.52 5.78 -77.57
N GLN A 20 40.77 4.71 -77.23
CA GLN A 20 39.48 4.39 -77.88
C GLN A 20 38.31 4.14 -76.92
N SER A 21 38.50 4.33 -75.61
CA SER A 21 37.45 4.12 -74.60
C SER A 21 36.86 5.42 -74.03
N SER A 22 37.47 6.57 -74.31
CA SER A 22 37.10 7.88 -73.73
C SER A 22 35.80 8.47 -74.30
N GLU A 23 35.60 8.44 -75.63
CA GLU A 23 34.40 9.03 -76.26
C GLU A 23 33.12 8.21 -75.99
N SER A 24 33.24 6.89 -75.92
CA SER A 24 32.13 5.97 -75.57
C SER A 24 31.63 6.18 -74.13
N ALA A 25 32.55 6.44 -73.20
CA ALA A 25 32.23 6.76 -71.81
C ALA A 25 31.52 8.11 -71.70
N ALA A 26 32.06 9.17 -72.31
CA ALA A 26 31.47 10.51 -72.26
C ALA A 26 30.02 10.56 -72.82
N SER A 27 29.76 9.83 -73.92
CA SER A 27 28.41 9.75 -74.52
C SER A 27 27.41 8.97 -73.66
N LYS A 28 27.85 7.93 -72.93
CA LYS A 28 27.01 7.17 -71.99
C LYS A 28 26.76 7.93 -70.68
N GLU A 29 27.76 8.64 -70.17
CA GLU A 29 27.61 9.52 -69.00
C GLU A 29 26.63 10.66 -69.30
N SER A 30 26.74 11.30 -70.47
CA SER A 30 25.83 12.35 -70.97
C SER A 30 24.38 11.87 -71.17
N LYS A 31 24.14 10.56 -71.33
CA LYS A 31 22.80 9.96 -71.34
C LYS A 31 22.31 9.60 -69.93
N ARG A 32 23.17 9.10 -69.03
CA ARG A 32 22.83 8.85 -67.61
C ARG A 32 22.44 10.13 -66.85
N ILE A 33 23.04 11.27 -67.20
CA ILE A 33 22.75 12.58 -66.58
C ILE A 33 21.33 13.10 -66.95
N ARG A 34 20.63 12.49 -67.92
CA ARG A 34 19.25 12.89 -68.29
C ARG A 34 18.15 12.14 -67.56
N ASP A 35 18.48 11.13 -66.76
CA ASP A 35 17.50 10.42 -65.94
C ASP A 35 17.13 11.27 -64.71
N PRO A 36 15.86 11.69 -64.55
CA PRO A 36 15.44 12.55 -63.45
C PRO A 36 15.65 11.89 -62.07
N ALA A 37 15.65 10.56 -61.96
CA ALA A 37 15.92 9.88 -60.68
C ALA A 37 17.41 9.96 -60.31
N VAL A 38 18.31 9.88 -61.30
CA VAL A 38 19.76 10.04 -61.11
C VAL A 38 20.08 11.51 -60.78
N LEU A 39 19.46 12.46 -61.48
CA LEU A 39 19.55 13.89 -61.17
C LEU A 39 19.08 14.20 -59.75
N LEU A 40 17.90 13.70 -59.33
CA LEU A 40 17.40 13.91 -57.97
C LEU A 40 18.33 13.33 -56.90
N ARG A 41 18.96 12.18 -57.15
CA ARG A 41 19.93 11.58 -56.22
C ARG A 41 21.22 12.43 -56.13
N ILE A 42 21.74 12.89 -57.27
CA ILE A 42 22.91 13.78 -57.32
C ILE A 42 22.61 15.12 -56.64
N VAL A 43 21.44 15.70 -56.88
CA VAL A 43 20.98 16.95 -56.25
C VAL A 43 20.84 16.76 -54.73
N ARG A 44 20.21 15.68 -54.27
CA ARG A 44 20.07 15.39 -52.83
C ARG A 44 21.42 15.18 -52.13
N CYS A 45 22.34 14.41 -52.72
CA CYS A 45 23.69 14.24 -52.17
C CYS A 45 24.54 15.52 -52.20
N LYS A 46 24.21 16.50 -53.04
CA LYS A 46 24.84 17.84 -53.04
C LYS A 46 24.15 18.83 -52.09
N LEU A 47 22.85 18.64 -51.82
CA LEU A 47 22.08 19.46 -50.88
C LEU A 47 22.40 19.11 -49.42
N GLU A 48 22.53 17.83 -49.05
CA GLU A 48 22.81 17.45 -47.65
C GLU A 48 24.05 18.16 -47.03
N PRO A 49 25.22 18.24 -47.70
CA PRO A 49 26.35 19.02 -47.19
C PRO A 49 26.05 20.52 -47.06
N LEU A 50 25.32 21.09 -48.03
CA LEU A 50 24.92 22.51 -48.01
C LEU A 50 23.90 22.80 -46.89
N ASP A 51 23.00 21.87 -46.59
CA ASP A 51 22.02 21.99 -45.52
C ASP A 51 22.70 21.91 -44.15
N ILE A 52 23.70 21.05 -43.99
CA ILE A 52 24.56 20.99 -42.80
C ILE A 52 25.38 22.29 -42.66
N GLU A 53 25.99 22.80 -43.73
CA GLU A 53 26.74 24.06 -43.73
C GLU A 53 25.83 25.25 -43.37
N ASN A 54 24.63 25.32 -43.97
CA ASN A 54 23.64 26.35 -43.68
C ASN A 54 23.09 26.25 -42.24
N ALA A 55 22.90 25.05 -41.71
CA ALA A 55 22.48 24.83 -40.33
C ALA A 55 23.56 25.26 -39.32
N MET A 56 24.83 24.95 -39.61
CA MET A 56 26.01 25.40 -38.86
C MET A 56 26.07 26.93 -38.80
N TYR A 57 26.04 27.63 -39.94
CA TYR A 57 26.03 29.10 -39.94
C TYR A 57 24.79 29.68 -39.25
N THR A 58 23.62 29.03 -39.37
CA THR A 58 22.40 29.46 -38.69
C THR A 58 22.51 29.33 -37.16
N ARG A 59 23.17 28.29 -36.64
CA ARG A 59 23.48 28.14 -35.21
C ARG A 59 24.48 29.19 -34.75
N PHE A 60 25.58 29.38 -35.48
CA PHE A 60 26.58 30.39 -35.18
C PHE A 60 26.00 31.82 -35.15
N MET A 61 25.19 32.19 -36.14
CA MET A 61 24.52 33.49 -36.22
C MET A 61 23.50 33.71 -35.09
N ARG A 62 22.88 32.63 -34.59
CA ARG A 62 22.00 32.66 -33.42
C ARG A 62 22.80 32.90 -32.12
N LYS A 63 23.95 32.24 -31.96
CA LYS A 63 24.86 32.43 -30.82
C LYS A 63 25.42 33.85 -30.73
N LEU A 64 25.72 34.47 -31.89
CA LEU A 64 26.16 35.87 -31.97
C LEU A 64 25.03 36.90 -31.77
N GLY A 65 23.77 36.48 -31.60
CA GLY A 65 22.63 37.40 -31.43
C GLY A 65 22.26 38.21 -32.69
N ILE A 66 22.89 37.96 -33.83
CA ILE A 66 22.66 38.70 -35.08
C ILE A 66 21.25 38.40 -35.65
N THR A 67 20.64 37.28 -35.24
CA THR A 67 19.22 37.01 -35.48
C THR A 67 18.34 37.66 -34.41
N GLY A 68 18.11 38.97 -34.53
CA GLY A 68 17.10 39.67 -33.73
C GLY A 68 15.70 39.08 -33.93
N ASN A 69 15.01 38.81 -32.81
CA ASN A 69 13.60 38.43 -32.68
C ASN A 69 13.01 37.44 -33.69
N LEU A 70 12.97 36.16 -33.30
CA LEU A 70 11.74 35.34 -33.40
C LEU A 70 11.85 34.13 -32.45
N ASN A 71 10.88 34.02 -31.54
CA ASN A 71 10.57 32.88 -30.66
C ASN A 71 11.55 32.58 -29.50
N SER A 72 11.57 33.47 -28.51
CA SER A 72 11.90 33.12 -27.13
C SER A 72 10.78 32.25 -26.49
N ARG A 73 10.78 30.93 -26.73
CA ARG A 73 9.90 30.01 -26.00
C ARG A 73 10.47 28.61 -25.71
N THR A 74 11.67 28.58 -25.13
CA THR A 74 12.09 27.50 -24.21
C THR A 74 13.02 28.12 -23.18
N GLY A 75 12.70 27.96 -21.90
CA GLY A 75 13.32 28.75 -20.83
C GLY A 75 14.61 28.15 -20.28
N MET A 76 15.57 29.01 -19.95
CA MET A 76 16.52 28.88 -18.84
C MET A 76 16.98 30.28 -18.41
N ASN A 77 17.39 30.43 -17.15
CA ASN A 77 17.52 31.69 -16.40
C ASN A 77 18.32 32.84 -17.06
N PRO A 78 17.92 34.12 -16.85
CA PRO A 78 18.77 35.27 -17.08
C PRO A 78 19.61 35.62 -15.85
N ARG A 79 20.94 35.60 -15.98
CA ARG A 79 21.84 36.34 -15.06
C ARG A 79 22.91 37.10 -15.83
N ILE A 80 22.68 38.41 -15.95
CA ILE A 80 23.66 39.50 -15.85
C ILE A 80 25.02 39.27 -16.53
N VAL A 81 25.16 39.76 -17.77
CA VAL A 81 26.23 40.73 -18.08
C VAL A 81 25.64 41.82 -18.97
N ALA A 82 25.34 42.97 -18.38
CA ALA A 82 25.15 44.21 -19.14
C ALA A 82 26.52 44.88 -19.30
N ASN A 83 26.91 45.20 -20.55
CA ASN A 83 27.65 46.40 -20.96
C ASN A 83 28.39 46.19 -22.29
N ARG A 84 27.83 46.75 -23.37
CA ARG A 84 28.56 47.62 -24.32
C ARG A 84 27.59 48.28 -25.29
N SER A 85 27.72 49.60 -25.42
CA SER A 85 26.81 50.48 -26.16
C SER A 85 27.01 50.44 -27.67
N ARG A 86 26.04 51.07 -28.38
CA ARG A 86 25.92 51.40 -29.82
C ARG A 86 24.84 50.54 -30.49
N SER A 87 23.60 51.01 -30.67
CA SER A 87 23.14 52.16 -31.49
C SER A 87 23.41 51.98 -32.99
N ILE A 88 22.34 52.08 -33.79
CA ILE A 88 22.32 52.04 -35.28
C ILE A 88 22.56 50.62 -35.85
N VAL A 89 21.48 49.94 -36.20
CA VAL A 89 21.09 49.46 -37.56
C VAL A 89 19.81 48.64 -37.37
N GLU A 90 18.67 49.34 -37.33
CA GLU A 90 17.33 48.72 -37.23
C GLU A 90 16.58 48.99 -38.54
N LYS A 91 17.01 48.31 -39.62
CA LYS A 91 16.37 48.18 -40.95
C LYS A 91 17.28 47.41 -41.92
N ARG A 92 17.30 46.07 -41.83
CA ARG A 92 17.75 45.06 -42.84
C ARG A 92 17.95 43.67 -42.18
N LEU A 93 16.87 43.03 -41.70
CA LEU A 93 16.99 41.78 -40.91
C LEU A 93 16.28 40.54 -41.50
N VAL A 94 15.70 40.63 -42.70
CA VAL A 94 15.08 39.47 -43.37
C VAL A 94 16.02 38.85 -44.42
N ASP A 95 16.71 39.64 -45.25
CA ASP A 95 17.66 39.13 -46.26
C ASP A 95 19.08 38.84 -45.74
N GLY A 96 19.47 39.48 -44.63
CA GLY A 96 20.84 39.44 -44.11
C GLY A 96 21.40 38.04 -43.81
N LYS A 97 20.54 37.03 -43.59
CA LYS A 97 20.96 35.63 -43.40
C LYS A 97 21.66 35.05 -44.63
N LYS A 98 21.17 35.35 -45.84
CA LYS A 98 21.74 34.82 -47.10
C LYS A 98 22.92 35.65 -47.60
N GLU A 99 22.94 36.96 -47.31
CA GLU A 99 24.06 37.83 -47.68
C GLU A 99 25.28 37.63 -46.77
N PHE A 100 25.10 37.46 -45.46
CA PHE A 100 26.20 37.24 -44.52
C PHE A 100 27.01 35.99 -44.88
N VAL A 101 26.35 34.86 -45.12
CA VAL A 101 27.01 33.59 -45.50
C VAL A 101 27.74 33.67 -46.85
N LYS A 102 27.31 34.57 -47.75
CA LYS A 102 27.99 34.85 -49.02
C LYS A 102 29.18 35.82 -48.88
N THR A 103 29.18 36.70 -47.88
CA THR A 103 30.25 37.68 -47.64
C THR A 103 31.37 37.17 -46.72
N LEU A 104 31.17 36.04 -46.03
CA LEU A 104 32.23 35.37 -45.26
C LEU A 104 33.37 34.89 -46.16
N ARG A 105 34.61 35.29 -45.84
CA ARG A 105 35.83 34.73 -46.45
C ARG A 105 36.00 33.27 -46.09
N ALA A 106 36.70 32.49 -46.93
CA ALA A 106 36.96 31.07 -46.71
C ALA A 106 37.59 30.77 -45.33
N GLU A 107 38.52 31.61 -44.89
CA GLU A 107 39.15 31.50 -43.56
C GLU A 107 38.14 31.63 -42.41
N GLN A 108 37.16 32.54 -42.54
CA GLN A 108 36.11 32.76 -41.55
C GLN A 108 35.14 31.57 -41.52
N LYS A 109 34.79 31.01 -42.68
CA LYS A 109 34.01 29.77 -42.81
C LYS A 109 34.73 28.60 -42.12
N CYS A 110 36.01 28.40 -42.39
CA CYS A 110 36.85 27.40 -41.74
C CYS A 110 37.08 27.64 -40.23
N HIS A 111 36.90 28.86 -39.74
CA HIS A 111 36.93 29.17 -38.31
C HIS A 111 35.60 28.79 -37.63
N ILE A 112 34.47 29.15 -38.24
CA ILE A 112 33.12 28.78 -37.76
C ILE A 112 32.96 27.26 -37.75
N ALA A 113 33.35 26.58 -38.83
CA ALA A 113 33.29 25.13 -38.93
C ALA A 113 34.14 24.42 -37.86
N ARG A 114 35.32 24.96 -37.51
CA ARG A 114 36.12 24.45 -36.39
C ARG A 114 35.46 24.69 -35.04
N GLY A 115 34.89 25.88 -34.81
CA GLY A 115 34.17 26.19 -33.57
C GLY A 115 32.99 25.26 -33.32
N GLU A 116 32.11 25.09 -34.31
CA GLU A 116 30.97 24.16 -34.20
C GLU A 116 31.41 22.69 -34.12
N LEU A 117 32.55 22.30 -34.71
CA LEU A 117 33.09 20.94 -34.58
C LEU A 117 33.64 20.65 -33.17
N GLU A 118 34.37 21.59 -32.55
CA GLU A 118 34.81 21.44 -31.15
C GLU A 118 33.63 21.51 -30.16
N GLU A 119 32.59 22.30 -30.45
CA GLU A 119 31.37 22.33 -29.64
C GLU A 119 30.59 21.02 -29.76
N MET A 120 30.40 20.48 -30.97
CA MET A 120 29.76 19.17 -31.18
C MET A 120 30.56 18.01 -30.56
N LYS A 121 31.91 18.10 -30.51
CA LYS A 121 32.74 17.16 -29.74
C LYS A 121 32.47 17.26 -28.24
N LYS A 122 32.36 18.48 -27.71
CA LYS A 122 32.06 18.69 -26.30
C LYS A 122 30.66 18.16 -25.95
N ASP A 123 29.64 18.51 -26.75
CA ASP A 123 28.27 17.99 -26.60
C ASP A 123 28.24 16.45 -26.62
N LEU A 124 29.08 15.80 -27.45
CA LEU A 124 29.23 14.35 -27.46
C LEU A 124 29.86 13.82 -26.17
N VAL A 125 30.91 14.46 -25.64
CA VAL A 125 31.52 14.07 -24.36
C VAL A 125 30.51 14.22 -23.21
N ASP A 126 29.92 15.41 -23.06
CA ASP A 126 28.91 15.72 -22.03
C ASP A 126 27.73 14.72 -22.10
N LEU A 127 27.30 14.34 -23.31
CA LEU A 127 26.24 13.35 -23.52
C LEU A 127 26.68 11.91 -23.18
N THR A 128 27.92 11.51 -23.49
CA THR A 128 28.45 10.20 -23.11
C THR A 128 28.65 10.07 -21.60
N GLU A 129 29.11 11.12 -20.91
CA GLU A 129 29.21 11.13 -19.45
C GLU A 129 27.82 11.05 -18.80
N TYR A 130 26.84 11.80 -19.31
CA TYR A 130 25.45 11.74 -18.85
C TYR A 130 24.85 10.32 -19.00
N PHE A 131 25.05 9.67 -20.14
CA PHE A 131 24.58 8.30 -20.34
C PHE A 131 25.36 7.27 -19.51
N GLY A 132 26.67 7.47 -19.31
CA GLY A 132 27.49 6.63 -18.43
C GLY A 132 26.99 6.65 -16.98
N ALA A 133 26.85 7.85 -16.40
CA ALA A 133 26.32 8.02 -15.05
C ALA A 133 24.88 7.47 -14.91
N THR A 134 24.03 7.71 -15.91
CA THR A 134 22.65 7.16 -15.95
C THR A 134 22.65 5.63 -16.01
N TYR A 135 23.58 5.02 -16.75
CA TYR A 135 23.74 3.57 -16.82
C TYR A 135 24.25 2.98 -15.51
N GLU A 136 25.21 3.62 -14.86
CA GLU A 136 25.70 3.24 -13.53
C GLU A 136 24.59 3.31 -12.46
N ASP A 137 23.78 4.36 -12.45
CA ASP A 137 22.58 4.49 -11.60
C ASP A 137 21.61 3.30 -11.81
N TYR A 138 21.31 2.93 -13.06
CA TYR A 138 20.44 1.80 -13.37
C TYR A 138 21.06 0.45 -12.98
N MET A 139 22.37 0.27 -13.15
CA MET A 139 23.07 -0.94 -12.72
C MET A 139 23.09 -1.08 -11.20
N ALA A 140 23.29 0.01 -10.45
CA ALA A 140 23.21 0.00 -8.99
C ALA A 140 21.80 -0.39 -8.51
N LEU A 141 20.75 0.17 -9.12
CA LEU A 141 19.36 -0.16 -8.80
C LEU A 141 18.99 -1.62 -9.16
N LEU A 142 19.54 -2.15 -10.25
CA LEU A 142 19.37 -3.55 -10.63
C LEU A 142 19.96 -4.49 -9.58
N GLU A 143 21.14 -4.15 -9.05
CA GLU A 143 21.83 -4.98 -8.05
C GLU A 143 21.20 -4.85 -6.66
N GLU A 144 20.75 -3.65 -6.26
CA GLU A 144 19.91 -3.46 -5.06
C GLU A 144 18.63 -4.31 -5.12
N THR A 145 17.89 -4.24 -6.24
CA THR A 145 16.64 -5.01 -6.38
C THR A 145 16.87 -6.52 -6.42
N LYS A 146 17.98 -7.02 -6.99
CA LYS A 146 18.39 -8.44 -6.89
C LYS A 146 18.68 -8.87 -5.46
N ILE A 147 19.38 -8.04 -4.67
CA ILE A 147 19.69 -8.34 -3.26
C ILE A 147 18.40 -8.41 -2.45
N LEU A 148 17.53 -7.40 -2.57
CA LEU A 148 16.22 -7.38 -1.88
C LEU A 148 15.33 -8.56 -2.28
N THR A 149 15.32 -8.94 -3.57
CA THR A 149 14.53 -10.10 -4.04
C THR A 149 15.02 -11.39 -3.38
N LYS A 150 16.33 -11.63 -3.32
CA LYS A 150 16.92 -12.80 -2.63
C LYS A 150 16.61 -12.82 -1.13
N GLU A 151 16.60 -11.67 -0.47
CA GLU A 151 16.23 -11.57 0.95
C GLU A 151 14.74 -11.89 1.16
N ILE A 152 13.85 -11.39 0.30
CA ILE A 152 12.41 -11.71 0.32
C ILE A 152 12.18 -13.20 0.06
N GLU A 153 12.87 -13.81 -0.92
CA GLU A 153 12.76 -15.24 -1.21
C GLU A 153 13.27 -16.11 -0.04
N SER A 154 14.39 -15.73 0.58
CA SER A 154 14.96 -16.42 1.75
C SER A 154 14.05 -16.33 2.98
N THR A 155 13.56 -15.13 3.30
CA THR A 155 12.63 -14.90 4.43
C THR A 155 11.29 -15.58 4.22
N ARG A 156 10.75 -15.56 3.00
CA ARG A 156 9.56 -16.33 2.62
C ARG A 156 9.79 -17.82 2.75
N TYR A 157 10.90 -18.37 2.25
CA TYR A 157 11.22 -19.79 2.38
C TYR A 157 11.30 -20.22 3.86
N LEU A 158 11.92 -19.39 4.71
CA LEU A 158 11.99 -19.65 6.16
C LEU A 158 10.61 -19.59 6.85
N LEU A 159 9.75 -18.65 6.45
CA LEU A 159 8.37 -18.55 6.91
C LEU A 159 7.56 -19.78 6.47
N ASP A 160 7.55 -20.08 5.18
CA ASP A 160 6.84 -21.22 4.60
C ASP A 160 7.28 -22.53 5.24
N LYS A 161 8.60 -22.75 5.42
CA LYS A 161 9.17 -23.92 6.09
C LYS A 161 8.73 -24.06 7.55
N LYS A 162 8.62 -22.96 8.30
CA LYS A 162 8.23 -22.97 9.73
C LYS A 162 6.71 -23.01 9.93
N MET A 163 5.91 -22.44 9.03
CA MET A 163 4.47 -22.25 9.22
C MET A 163 3.58 -23.12 8.34
N SER A 164 3.96 -23.43 7.10
CA SER A 164 3.16 -24.29 6.22
C SER A 164 2.83 -25.69 6.76
N PRO A 165 3.63 -26.36 7.60
CA PRO A 165 3.20 -27.61 8.22
C PRO A 165 2.17 -27.36 9.34
N LEU A 166 2.38 -26.33 10.18
CA LEU A 166 1.52 -26.03 11.34
C LEU A 166 0.13 -25.49 10.96
N LEU A 167 -0.01 -24.93 9.76
CA LEU A 167 -1.28 -24.40 9.24
C LEU A 167 -2.14 -25.45 8.51
N ARG A 168 -1.65 -26.68 8.30
CA ARG A 168 -2.42 -27.77 7.64
C ARG A 168 -3.23 -28.62 8.61
N GLU A 169 -2.92 -28.56 9.90
CA GLU A 169 -3.57 -29.36 10.94
C GLU A 169 -4.47 -28.46 11.78
N GLU A 170 -5.79 -28.53 11.53
CA GLU A 170 -6.80 -27.63 12.12
C GLU A 170 -6.78 -27.57 13.66
N TYR A 171 -6.24 -28.60 14.32
CA TYR A 171 -6.15 -28.74 15.77
C TYR A 171 -4.93 -28.06 16.42
N ILE A 172 -3.96 -27.52 15.66
CA ILE A 172 -2.70 -26.98 16.20
C ILE A 172 -2.64 -25.43 16.11
N GLN A 173 -3.78 -24.76 16.32
CA GLN A 173 -3.85 -23.28 16.27
C GLN A 173 -2.87 -22.60 17.26
N THR A 174 -2.71 -23.12 18.48
CA THR A 174 -1.77 -22.61 19.49
C THR A 174 -0.31 -22.82 19.09
N GLY A 175 0.03 -23.93 18.43
CA GLY A 175 1.38 -24.18 17.93
C GLY A 175 1.73 -23.26 16.76
N ALA A 176 0.80 -23.06 15.82
CA ALA A 176 0.94 -22.11 14.71
C ALA A 176 1.12 -20.66 15.21
N TYR A 177 0.33 -20.23 16.21
CA TYR A 177 0.49 -18.92 16.85
C TYR A 177 1.86 -18.75 17.51
N ASN A 178 2.30 -19.72 18.32
CA ASN A 178 3.61 -19.66 18.97
C ASN A 178 4.77 -19.63 17.97
N ALA A 179 4.68 -20.39 16.87
CA ALA A 179 5.66 -20.37 15.80
C ALA A 179 5.68 -19.04 15.03
N PHE A 180 4.50 -18.43 14.77
CA PHE A 180 4.38 -17.10 14.18
C PHE A 180 5.08 -16.04 15.03
N VAL A 181 4.78 -16.01 16.33
CA VAL A 181 5.37 -15.06 17.29
C VAL A 181 6.88 -15.27 17.41
N ALA A 182 7.34 -16.52 17.49
CA ALA A 182 8.77 -16.85 17.55
C ALA A 182 9.52 -16.44 16.28
N PHE A 183 8.94 -16.66 15.09
CA PHE A 183 9.51 -16.22 13.82
C PHE A 183 9.64 -14.69 13.76
N HIS A 184 8.55 -13.96 14.06
CA HIS A 184 8.58 -12.50 14.00
C HIS A 184 9.52 -11.89 15.04
N ARG A 185 9.64 -12.50 16.24
CA ARG A 185 10.63 -12.08 17.25
C ARG A 185 12.07 -12.28 16.76
N GLN A 186 12.38 -13.42 16.13
CA GLN A 186 13.70 -13.66 15.52
C GLN A 186 13.97 -12.70 14.36
N TYR A 187 12.97 -12.43 13.53
CA TYR A 187 13.10 -11.51 12.39
C TYR A 187 13.35 -10.07 12.83
N LEU A 188 12.64 -9.58 13.87
CA LEU A 188 12.90 -8.26 14.47
C LEU A 188 14.32 -8.17 15.05
N GLN A 189 14.78 -9.19 15.79
CA GLN A 189 16.16 -9.25 16.30
C GLN A 189 17.21 -9.22 15.19
N HIS A 190 16.94 -9.87 14.05
CA HIS A 190 17.80 -9.80 12.86
C HIS A 190 17.83 -8.38 12.27
N LEU A 191 16.67 -7.71 12.15
CA LEU A 191 16.59 -6.32 11.68
C LEU A 191 17.35 -5.36 12.61
N ASP A 192 17.20 -5.49 13.93
CA ASP A 192 17.94 -4.68 14.91
C ASP A 192 19.46 -4.89 14.78
N THR A 193 19.90 -6.15 14.62
CA THR A 193 21.33 -6.49 14.45
C THR A 193 21.90 -5.92 13.15
N SER A 194 21.14 -6.01 12.06
CA SER A 194 21.48 -5.42 10.76
C SER A 194 21.54 -3.90 10.83
N LEU A 195 20.61 -3.25 11.54
CA LEU A 195 20.58 -1.81 11.76
C LEU A 195 21.80 -1.33 12.57
N CYS A 196 22.16 -2.03 13.65
CA CYS A 196 23.39 -1.75 14.41
C CYS A 196 24.64 -1.91 13.53
N THR A 197 24.71 -2.95 12.70
CA THR A 197 25.83 -3.18 11.77
C THR A 197 25.95 -2.05 10.74
N MET A 198 24.83 -1.65 10.13
CA MET A 198 24.77 -0.51 9.21
C MET A 198 25.16 0.81 9.88
N GLN A 199 24.79 1.03 11.16
CA GLN A 199 25.20 2.22 11.90
C GLN A 199 26.72 2.28 12.13
N VAL A 200 27.35 1.17 12.51
CA VAL A 200 28.81 1.07 12.67
C VAL A 200 29.51 1.38 11.34
N GLN A 201 29.11 0.72 10.25
CA GLN A 201 29.66 0.99 8.92
C GLN A 201 29.46 2.45 8.47
N ASN A 202 28.32 3.06 8.78
CA ASN A 202 28.06 4.48 8.47
C ASN A 202 29.04 5.41 9.23
N VAL A 203 29.38 5.09 10.47
CA VAL A 203 30.40 5.82 11.24
C VAL A 203 31.79 5.64 10.63
N GLU A 204 32.15 4.43 10.20
CA GLU A 204 33.41 4.14 9.50
C GLU A 204 33.52 4.89 8.17
N PHE A 205 32.49 4.85 7.32
CA PHE A 205 32.44 5.61 6.06
C PHE A 205 32.54 7.12 6.30
N ARG A 206 31.84 7.68 7.31
CA ARG A 206 31.99 9.10 7.70
C ARG A 206 33.41 9.44 8.13
N SER A 207 34.09 8.53 8.83
CA SER A 207 35.50 8.68 9.22
C SER A 207 36.41 8.68 7.99
N LEU A 208 36.19 7.75 7.06
CA LEU A 208 36.95 7.67 5.80
C LEU A 208 36.75 8.91 4.92
N CYS A 209 35.51 9.37 4.74
CA CYS A 209 35.21 10.61 4.02
C CYS A 209 35.92 11.83 4.63
N LYS A 210 35.96 11.94 5.97
CA LYS A 210 36.72 13.01 6.66
C LYS A 210 38.22 12.92 6.40
N LYS A 211 38.81 11.71 6.35
CA LYS A 211 40.23 11.51 6.01
C LYS A 211 40.52 11.89 4.55
N LEU A 212 39.67 11.48 3.61
CA LEU A 212 39.79 11.82 2.19
C LEU A 212 39.66 13.34 1.95
N MET A 213 38.67 14.01 2.57
CA MET A 213 38.53 15.46 2.43
C MET A 213 39.73 16.24 3.00
N ARG A 214 40.37 15.76 4.07
CA ARG A 214 41.64 16.34 4.56
C ARG A 214 42.74 16.21 3.52
N SER A 215 42.99 14.99 3.01
CA SER A 215 43.97 14.73 1.94
C SER A 215 43.73 15.59 0.68
N VAL A 216 42.48 15.85 0.30
CA VAL A 216 42.14 16.77 -0.80
C VAL A 216 42.43 18.22 -0.45
N ASN A 217 42.11 18.68 0.77
CA ASN A 217 42.38 20.04 1.20
C ASN A 217 43.89 20.32 1.40
N ASP A 218 44.64 19.33 1.89
CA ASP A 218 46.10 19.42 2.05
C ASP A 218 46.79 19.50 0.68
N ARG A 219 46.23 18.87 -0.37
CA ARG A 219 46.69 19.06 -1.77
C ARG A 219 46.28 20.41 -2.34
N LYS A 220 45.14 20.97 -1.91
CA LYS A 220 44.67 22.31 -2.34
C LYS A 220 45.44 23.47 -1.68
N SER A 221 46.10 23.25 -0.54
CA SER A 221 46.95 24.28 0.09
C SER A 221 48.29 24.51 -0.63
N ILE A 222 48.67 23.61 -1.54
CA ILE A 222 49.75 23.82 -2.52
C ILE A 222 49.19 24.69 -3.67
N GLY A 223 48.91 25.95 -3.35
CA GLY A 223 48.03 26.81 -4.12
C GLY A 223 48.68 27.51 -5.32
N VAL A 224 48.42 26.97 -6.52
CA VAL A 224 48.31 27.77 -7.76
C VAL A 224 46.95 27.45 -8.39
N VAL A 225 45.98 28.34 -8.23
CA VAL A 225 44.61 28.12 -8.74
C VAL A 225 44.58 28.41 -10.24
N ASN A 226 44.53 27.34 -11.02
CA ASN A 226 44.43 27.39 -12.48
C ASN A 226 42.97 27.71 -12.91
N PRO A 227 42.69 28.42 -14.01
CA PRO A 227 41.31 28.78 -14.41
C PRO A 227 40.35 27.59 -14.56
N ILE A 228 40.89 26.42 -14.90
CA ILE A 228 40.19 25.13 -14.98
C ILE A 228 39.48 24.82 -13.64
N SER A 229 40.13 25.06 -12.51
CA SER A 229 39.59 24.80 -11.16
C SER A 229 38.36 25.65 -10.83
N PHE A 230 38.25 26.86 -11.39
CA PHE A 230 37.06 27.69 -11.20
C PHE A 230 35.88 27.15 -12.02
N MET A 231 36.14 26.67 -13.23
CA MET A 231 35.11 26.09 -14.11
C MET A 231 34.62 24.72 -13.60
N GLU A 232 35.51 23.89 -13.07
CA GLU A 232 35.16 22.67 -12.33
C GLU A 232 34.31 22.97 -11.10
N LEU A 233 34.67 24.01 -10.31
CA LEU A 233 33.89 24.41 -9.14
C LEU A 233 32.49 24.90 -9.52
N GLN A 234 32.37 25.64 -10.64
CA GLN A 234 31.07 26.06 -11.17
C GLN A 234 30.21 24.86 -11.58
N LEU A 235 30.78 23.90 -12.33
CA LEU A 235 30.09 22.66 -12.72
C LEU A 235 29.61 21.86 -11.50
N LEU A 236 30.45 21.73 -10.46
CA LEU A 236 30.07 21.07 -9.21
C LEU A 236 28.93 21.80 -8.49
N CYS A 237 28.92 23.14 -8.50
CA CYS A 237 27.82 23.92 -7.92
C CYS A 237 26.51 23.77 -8.73
N GLU A 238 26.57 23.73 -10.06
CA GLU A 238 25.42 23.54 -10.93
C GLU A 238 24.85 22.11 -10.81
N GLY A 239 25.70 21.08 -10.76
CA GLY A 239 25.30 19.70 -10.48
C GLY A 239 24.68 19.55 -9.08
N GLY A 240 25.28 20.15 -8.06
CA GLY A 240 24.71 20.19 -6.70
C GLY A 240 23.33 20.87 -6.65
N LEU A 241 23.13 21.95 -7.39
CA LEU A 241 21.84 22.63 -7.51
C LEU A 241 20.79 21.74 -8.20
N ALA A 242 21.17 21.00 -9.25
CA ALA A 242 20.29 20.07 -9.95
C ALA A 242 19.83 18.92 -9.03
N GLU A 243 20.74 18.33 -8.25
CA GLU A 243 20.40 17.27 -7.29
C GLU A 243 19.49 17.80 -6.15
N VAL A 244 19.75 19.02 -5.64
CA VAL A 244 18.83 19.68 -4.67
C VAL A 244 17.43 19.87 -5.27
N GLN A 245 17.30 20.23 -6.55
CA GLN A 245 15.99 20.34 -7.21
C GLN A 245 15.31 18.97 -7.40
N LYS A 246 16.07 17.92 -7.74
CA LYS A 246 15.58 16.53 -7.86
C LYS A 246 15.06 16.02 -6.51
N LEU A 247 15.83 16.18 -5.44
CA LEU A 247 15.44 15.86 -4.06
C LEU A 247 14.22 16.67 -3.60
N THR A 248 14.14 17.97 -3.95
CA THR A 248 12.97 18.82 -3.65
C THR A 248 11.69 18.32 -4.33
N LYS A 249 11.78 17.88 -5.59
CA LYS A 249 10.66 17.25 -6.31
C LYS A 249 10.25 15.92 -5.67
N GLN A 250 11.21 15.08 -5.27
CA GLN A 250 10.92 13.82 -4.55
C GLN A 250 10.26 14.08 -3.19
N CYS A 251 10.76 15.04 -2.41
CA CYS A 251 10.19 15.45 -1.12
C CYS A 251 8.74 15.94 -1.29
N SER A 252 8.47 16.73 -2.34
CA SER A 252 7.12 17.19 -2.68
C SER A 252 6.17 16.04 -3.01
N ARG A 253 6.62 15.02 -3.77
CA ARG A 253 5.84 13.79 -4.02
C ARG A 253 5.55 13.03 -2.73
N ARG A 254 6.56 12.81 -1.87
CA ARG A 254 6.40 12.16 -0.56
C ARG A 254 5.44 12.92 0.35
N LYS A 255 5.46 14.26 0.34
CA LYS A 255 4.51 15.11 1.09
C LYS A 255 3.06 14.98 0.61
N MET A 256 2.83 14.81 -0.69
CA MET A 256 1.49 14.50 -1.21
C MET A 256 1.01 13.10 -0.80
N PHE A 257 1.90 12.10 -0.83
CA PHE A 257 1.59 10.75 -0.36
C PHE A 257 1.25 10.73 1.13
N LEU A 258 2.05 11.40 1.97
CA LEU A 258 1.78 11.55 3.41
C LEU A 258 0.40 12.17 3.68
N ARG A 259 0.04 13.23 2.94
CA ARG A 259 -1.30 13.84 3.01
C ARG A 259 -2.45 12.91 2.57
N LYS A 260 -2.18 11.90 1.73
CA LYS A 260 -3.15 10.85 1.37
C LYS A 260 -3.27 9.84 2.51
N CYS A 261 -2.15 9.34 3.04
CA CYS A 261 -2.12 8.44 4.19
C CYS A 261 -2.81 9.05 5.41
N GLN A 262 -2.57 10.34 5.70
CA GLN A 262 -3.23 11.06 6.79
C GLN A 262 -4.76 11.11 6.63
N ARG A 263 -5.27 11.40 5.42
CA ARG A 263 -6.71 11.35 5.14
C ARG A 263 -7.29 9.96 5.33
N ASN A 264 -6.63 8.93 4.80
CA ASN A 264 -7.04 7.55 4.98
C ASN A 264 -7.07 7.14 6.46
N LEU A 265 -6.09 7.59 7.25
CA LEU A 265 -6.03 7.34 8.70
C LEU A 265 -7.21 8.00 9.42
N THR A 266 -7.50 9.28 9.14
CA THR A 266 -8.66 9.98 9.72
C THR A 266 -9.97 9.26 9.37
N THR A 267 -10.18 8.87 8.11
CA THR A 267 -11.38 8.10 7.72
C THR A 267 -11.48 6.75 8.44
N ALA A 268 -10.37 6.06 8.69
CA ALA A 268 -10.37 4.82 9.47
C ALA A 268 -10.67 5.06 10.96
N GLN A 269 -10.22 6.19 11.53
CA GLN A 269 -10.56 6.63 12.88
C GLN A 269 -12.07 6.95 12.99
N ASP A 270 -12.62 7.72 12.05
CA ASP A 270 -14.05 8.05 11.99
C ASP A 270 -14.91 6.77 11.93
N GLN A 271 -14.50 5.78 11.12
CA GLN A 271 -15.16 4.48 11.02
C GLN A 271 -15.09 3.68 12.33
N LEU A 272 -13.92 3.66 12.99
CA LEU A 272 -13.75 3.00 14.28
C LEU A 272 -14.65 3.65 15.36
N ASP A 273 -14.74 4.98 15.39
CA ASP A 273 -15.60 5.71 16.32
C ASP A 273 -17.10 5.45 16.07
N VAL A 274 -17.51 5.19 14.83
CA VAL A 274 -18.88 4.71 14.53
C VAL A 274 -19.09 3.30 15.10
N VAL A 275 -18.17 2.35 14.82
CA VAL A 275 -18.28 0.97 15.30
C VAL A 275 -18.27 0.89 16.84
N LEU A 276 -17.45 1.69 17.51
CA LEU A 276 -17.43 1.76 18.98
C LEU A 276 -18.74 2.31 19.55
N ARG A 277 -19.33 3.34 18.93
CA ARG A 277 -20.66 3.85 19.32
C ARG A 277 -21.73 2.79 19.13
N ASP A 278 -21.75 2.10 17.98
CA ASP A 278 -22.70 1.02 17.73
C ASP A 278 -22.52 -0.15 18.71
N GLN A 279 -21.28 -0.52 19.07
CA GLN A 279 -21.02 -1.52 20.11
C GLN A 279 -21.66 -1.12 21.45
N THR A 280 -21.39 0.11 21.95
CA THR A 280 -21.98 0.57 23.23
C THR A 280 -23.51 0.59 23.19
N ARG A 281 -24.10 0.94 22.03
CA ARG A 281 -25.54 0.86 21.80
C ARG A 281 -26.04 -0.59 21.86
N PHE A 282 -25.40 -1.52 21.16
CA PHE A 282 -25.80 -2.94 21.16
C PHE A 282 -25.66 -3.57 22.54
N GLU A 283 -24.62 -3.25 23.30
CA GLU A 283 -24.51 -3.67 24.71
C GLU A 283 -25.69 -3.15 25.55
N GLY A 284 -26.13 -1.92 25.32
CA GLY A 284 -27.34 -1.35 25.93
C GLY A 284 -28.61 -2.09 25.52
N GLU A 285 -28.80 -2.37 24.22
CA GLU A 285 -29.95 -3.15 23.72
C GLU A 285 -29.96 -4.58 24.26
N ILE A 286 -28.79 -5.24 24.35
CA ILE A 286 -28.65 -6.57 24.94
C ILE A 286 -29.05 -6.54 26.42
N LYS A 287 -28.48 -5.61 27.22
CA LYS A 287 -28.84 -5.44 28.64
C LYS A 287 -30.33 -5.15 28.84
N GLN A 288 -30.95 -4.38 27.95
CA GLN A 288 -32.38 -4.12 27.99
C GLN A 288 -33.21 -5.38 27.68
N ARG A 289 -32.81 -6.18 26.69
CA ARG A 289 -33.48 -7.45 26.33
C ARG A 289 -33.31 -8.53 27.39
N THR A 290 -32.12 -8.68 27.99
CA THR A 290 -31.91 -9.64 29.09
C THR A 290 -32.77 -9.28 30.30
N ASN A 291 -32.83 -8.01 30.69
CA ASN A 291 -33.70 -7.54 31.78
C ASN A 291 -35.19 -7.81 31.50
N ARG A 292 -35.66 -7.58 30.27
CA ARG A 292 -37.03 -7.96 29.87
C ARG A 292 -37.26 -9.46 29.96
N ASN A 293 -36.33 -10.29 29.47
CA ASN A 293 -36.44 -11.74 29.54
C ASN A 293 -36.50 -12.24 30.98
N ILE A 294 -35.68 -11.70 31.89
CA ILE A 294 -35.73 -12.02 33.33
C ILE A 294 -37.11 -11.68 33.91
N SER A 295 -37.67 -10.51 33.57
CA SER A 295 -39.03 -10.12 34.01
C SER A 295 -40.12 -11.04 33.46
N VAL A 296 -40.03 -11.46 32.20
CA VAL A 296 -40.99 -12.39 31.57
C VAL A 296 -40.90 -13.78 32.20
N ILE A 297 -39.69 -14.29 32.46
CA ILE A 297 -39.48 -15.57 33.15
C ILE A 297 -40.08 -15.51 34.56
N ALA A 298 -39.85 -14.43 35.30
CA ALA A 298 -40.43 -14.24 36.63
C ALA A 298 -41.97 -14.25 36.60
N GLU A 299 -42.59 -13.60 35.61
CA GLU A 299 -44.05 -13.57 35.46
C GLU A 299 -44.62 -14.93 35.02
N ILE A 300 -43.92 -15.68 34.15
CA ILE A 300 -44.26 -17.06 33.80
C ILE A 300 -44.20 -17.95 35.06
N CYS A 301 -43.19 -17.80 35.91
CA CYS A 301 -43.09 -18.53 37.18
C CYS A 301 -44.25 -18.21 38.13
N ARG A 302 -44.61 -16.93 38.30
CA ARG A 302 -45.79 -16.51 39.10
C ARG A 302 -47.09 -17.09 38.54
N THR A 303 -47.31 -16.94 37.24
CA THR A 303 -48.49 -17.44 36.55
C THR A 303 -48.61 -18.96 36.69
N ASN A 304 -47.52 -19.71 36.50
CA ASN A 304 -47.50 -21.15 36.73
C ASN A 304 -47.80 -21.52 38.19
N HIS A 305 -47.27 -20.78 39.16
CA HIS A 305 -47.55 -21.00 40.58
C HIS A 305 -49.04 -20.79 40.93
N GLN A 306 -49.73 -19.85 40.26
CA GLN A 306 -51.17 -19.64 40.40
C GLN A 306 -52.01 -20.66 39.62
N VAL A 307 -51.61 -21.03 38.40
CA VAL A 307 -52.36 -21.92 37.51
C VAL A 307 -52.27 -23.38 37.93
N LEU A 308 -51.15 -23.83 38.51
CA LEU A 308 -50.98 -25.22 38.95
C LEU A 308 -51.99 -25.67 40.03
N PRO A 309 -52.24 -24.95 41.13
CA PRO A 309 -53.29 -25.33 42.09
C PRO A 309 -54.68 -25.29 41.44
N ILE A 310 -55.00 -24.25 40.66
CA ILE A 310 -56.28 -24.17 39.92
C ILE A 310 -56.49 -25.37 38.99
N ARG A 311 -55.43 -25.85 38.31
CA ARG A 311 -55.47 -27.08 37.49
C ARG A 311 -55.65 -28.35 38.32
N LYS A 312 -54.99 -28.45 39.49
CA LYS A 312 -55.18 -29.57 40.44
C LYS A 312 -56.62 -29.61 40.97
N ASP A 313 -57.16 -28.47 41.39
CA ASP A 313 -58.52 -28.34 41.90
C ASP A 313 -59.56 -28.64 40.81
N ASN A 314 -59.39 -28.11 39.59
CA ASN A 314 -60.25 -28.46 38.45
C ASN A 314 -60.18 -29.95 38.12
N LYS A 315 -59.00 -30.60 38.20
CA LYS A 315 -58.89 -32.06 38.03
C LYS A 315 -59.62 -32.82 39.14
N ARG A 316 -59.50 -32.37 40.40
CA ARG A 316 -60.25 -32.94 41.54
C ARG A 316 -61.76 -32.81 41.33
N ILE A 317 -62.25 -31.61 41.02
CA ILE A 317 -63.69 -31.35 40.78
C ILE A 317 -64.22 -32.19 39.61
N ARG A 318 -63.47 -32.31 38.51
CA ARG A 318 -63.86 -33.18 37.38
C ARG A 318 -63.91 -34.67 37.78
N LEU A 319 -62.93 -35.14 38.56
CA LEU A 319 -62.95 -36.51 39.07
C LEU A 319 -64.13 -36.74 40.00
N THR A 320 -64.34 -35.85 40.98
CA THR A 320 -65.50 -35.89 41.89
C THR A 320 -66.81 -35.87 41.11
N LYS A 321 -66.97 -35.02 40.09
CA LYS A 321 -68.17 -35.00 39.24
C LYS A 321 -68.38 -36.31 38.47
N ALA A 322 -67.31 -36.98 38.04
CA ALA A 322 -67.39 -38.25 37.34
C ALA A 322 -67.67 -39.44 38.27
N THR A 323 -67.17 -39.41 39.51
CA THR A 323 -67.40 -40.46 40.52
C THR A 323 -68.68 -40.25 41.34
N HIS A 324 -69.17 -39.02 41.43
CA HIS A 324 -70.39 -38.67 42.15
C HIS A 324 -71.61 -39.02 41.30
N LEU A 325 -71.94 -40.32 41.28
CA LEU A 325 -73.27 -40.78 40.93
C LEU A 325 -74.27 -40.08 41.84
N VAL A 326 -75.19 -39.31 41.27
CA VAL A 326 -76.35 -38.80 42.01
C VAL A 326 -77.16 -40.03 42.41
N PRO A 327 -77.43 -40.28 43.71
CA PRO A 327 -78.23 -41.42 44.12
C PRO A 327 -79.59 -41.40 43.42
N GLY A 328 -80.12 -42.58 43.09
CA GLY A 328 -81.49 -42.67 42.59
C GLY A 328 -82.45 -42.02 43.58
N VAL A 329 -83.57 -41.44 43.10
CA VAL A 329 -84.56 -40.81 43.98
C VAL A 329 -85.03 -41.79 45.05
N GLU A 330 -85.17 -43.08 44.70
CA GLU A 330 -85.48 -44.17 45.62
C GLU A 330 -84.38 -44.40 46.66
N ASP A 331 -83.10 -44.46 46.29
CA ASP A 331 -81.98 -44.59 47.23
C ASP A 331 -81.94 -43.41 48.21
N HIS A 332 -82.15 -42.19 47.72
CA HIS A 332 -82.19 -40.99 48.55
C HIS A 332 -83.35 -41.03 49.56
N VAL A 333 -84.56 -41.40 49.11
CA VAL A 333 -85.73 -41.59 49.98
C VAL A 333 -85.47 -42.71 51.00
N ASN A 334 -84.93 -43.84 50.58
CA ASN A 334 -84.56 -44.95 51.47
C ASN A 334 -83.50 -44.54 52.51
N THR A 335 -82.56 -43.68 52.15
CA THR A 335 -81.55 -43.14 53.08
C THR A 335 -82.20 -42.21 54.10
N ILE A 336 -83.08 -41.29 53.68
CA ILE A 336 -83.87 -40.43 54.59
C ILE A 336 -84.74 -41.26 55.55
N LEU A 337 -85.34 -42.35 55.06
CA LEU A 337 -86.16 -43.24 55.90
C LEU A 337 -85.30 -44.00 56.92
N ARG A 338 -84.09 -44.44 56.56
CA ARG A 338 -83.11 -45.02 57.50
C ARG A 338 -82.65 -44.00 58.54
N ASP A 339 -82.33 -42.77 58.14
CA ASP A 339 -81.93 -41.71 59.07
C ASP A 339 -83.07 -41.38 60.06
N LYS A 340 -84.33 -41.36 59.61
CA LYS A 340 -85.48 -41.22 60.50
C LYS A 340 -85.62 -42.41 61.46
N ALA A 341 -85.46 -43.64 60.98
CA ALA A 341 -85.51 -44.84 61.83
C ALA A 341 -84.39 -44.82 62.89
N LEU A 342 -83.16 -44.54 62.48
CA LEU A 342 -82.01 -44.38 63.38
C LEU A 342 -82.21 -43.23 64.38
N SER A 343 -82.81 -42.11 63.97
CA SER A 343 -83.15 -41.02 64.89
C SER A 343 -84.19 -41.43 65.93
N VAL A 344 -85.16 -42.29 65.58
CA VAL A 344 -86.14 -42.84 66.53
C VAL A 344 -85.49 -43.85 67.46
N GLU A 345 -84.65 -44.75 66.95
CA GLU A 345 -83.87 -45.69 67.77
C GLU A 345 -82.94 -44.98 68.74
N LEU A 346 -82.26 -43.93 68.29
CA LEU A 346 -81.39 -43.08 69.11
C LEU A 346 -82.19 -42.34 70.20
N ALA A 347 -83.38 -41.83 69.90
CA ALA A 347 -84.27 -41.24 70.90
C ALA A 347 -84.76 -42.29 71.93
N VAL A 348 -85.08 -43.52 71.49
CA VAL A 348 -85.44 -44.63 72.39
C VAL A 348 -84.24 -45.05 73.26
N ALA A 349 -83.04 -45.12 72.70
CA ALA A 349 -81.81 -45.46 73.42
C ALA A 349 -81.46 -44.37 74.45
N GLN A 350 -81.57 -43.08 74.09
CA GLN A 350 -81.43 -41.96 75.01
C GLN A 350 -82.46 -42.00 76.14
N ARG A 351 -83.73 -42.35 75.84
CA ARG A 351 -84.79 -42.49 76.85
C ARG A 351 -84.54 -43.68 77.78
N LYS A 352 -84.08 -44.83 77.26
CA LYS A 352 -83.63 -45.98 78.07
C LYS A 352 -82.46 -45.59 78.97
N LEU A 353 -81.44 -44.92 78.43
CA LEU A 353 -80.30 -44.42 79.20
C LEU A 353 -80.73 -43.46 80.32
N HIS A 354 -81.70 -42.58 80.05
CA HIS A 354 -82.26 -41.66 81.05
C HIS A 354 -83.01 -42.40 82.18
N LEU A 355 -83.84 -43.40 81.83
CA LEU A 355 -84.51 -44.24 82.82
C LEU A 355 -83.53 -45.05 83.66
N SER A 356 -82.48 -45.63 83.05
CA SER A 356 -81.42 -46.33 83.79
C SER A 356 -80.64 -45.39 84.73
N LYS A 357 -80.40 -44.13 84.34
CA LYS A 357 -79.81 -43.12 85.24
C LYS A 357 -80.73 -42.80 86.41
N LEU A 358 -82.03 -42.60 86.18
CA LEU A 358 -83.02 -42.36 87.24
C LEU A 358 -83.10 -43.54 88.21
N ALA A 359 -83.13 -44.78 87.70
CA ALA A 359 -83.14 -45.98 88.52
C ALA A 359 -81.84 -46.12 89.34
N PHE A 360 -80.68 -45.86 88.72
CA PHE A 360 -79.39 -45.85 89.42
C PHE A 360 -79.37 -44.80 90.55
N ASP A 361 -79.83 -43.57 90.30
CA ASP A 361 -79.90 -42.53 91.33
C ASP A 361 -80.93 -42.86 92.44
N GLN A 362 -82.01 -43.58 92.14
CA GLN A 362 -82.93 -44.10 93.15
C GLN A 362 -82.28 -45.20 94.00
N HIS A 363 -81.66 -46.20 93.38
CA HIS A 363 -80.93 -47.26 94.09
C HIS A 363 -79.79 -46.69 94.94
N ARG A 364 -79.03 -45.72 94.43
CA ARG A 364 -78.00 -44.97 95.17
C ARG A 364 -78.59 -44.19 96.36
N LYS A 365 -79.77 -43.57 96.22
CA LYS A 365 -80.47 -42.91 97.34
C LYS A 365 -80.96 -43.91 98.38
N LEU A 366 -81.46 -45.07 97.97
CA LEU A 366 -81.89 -46.15 98.88
C LEU A 366 -80.70 -46.78 99.60
N TRP A 367 -79.60 -47.05 98.89
CA TRP A 367 -78.33 -47.52 99.45
C TRP A 367 -77.79 -46.53 100.50
N ASN A 368 -77.71 -45.25 100.14
CA ASN A 368 -77.30 -44.18 101.06
C ASN A 368 -78.29 -43.94 102.21
N ARG A 369 -79.49 -44.54 102.21
CA ARG A 369 -80.39 -44.59 103.37
C ARG A 369 -80.14 -45.84 104.20
N ALA A 370 -79.99 -47.01 103.60
CA ALA A 370 -79.64 -48.25 104.29
C ALA A 370 -78.29 -48.12 105.04
N GLN A 371 -77.29 -47.52 104.41
CA GLN A 371 -75.99 -47.21 105.03
C GLN A 371 -76.10 -46.19 106.19
N ARG A 372 -77.15 -45.34 106.20
CA ARG A 372 -77.49 -44.43 107.32
C ARG A 372 -78.45 -45.03 108.36
N MET A 373 -78.81 -46.30 108.21
CA MET A 373 -79.52 -47.09 109.24
C MET A 373 -78.63 -48.22 109.80
N MET A 374 -77.42 -48.41 109.25
CA MET A 374 -76.36 -49.28 109.79
C MET A 374 -75.25 -48.50 110.52
N HIS A 375 -75.43 -47.18 110.67
CA HIS A 375 -74.66 -46.26 111.50
C HIS A 375 -75.66 -45.45 112.34
#